data_AF-A0A7S9RRJ3-F1
#
_entry.id   AF-A0A7S9RRJ3-F1
#
_cell.length_a   1.000
_cell.length_b   1.000
_cell.length_c   1.000
_cell.angle_alpha   90.00
_cell.angle_beta   90.00
_cell.angle_gamma   90.00
#
_symmetry.space_group_name_H-M   'P 1'
#
loop_
_entity.id
_entity.type
_entity.pdbx_description
1 polymer ?
#
loop_
_entity_poly.entity_id
_entity_poly.type
_entity_poly.pdbx_seq_one_letter_code
_entity_poly.pdbx_strand_id
1 'polypeptide(L)'
;MQCVDILALKSEFMRVLAHPIRIGIVEVLGDKKMSVGEICELLNKEQATISKHLGVLKNGGILKSEKSGLNVFYSVDICCLPNFLECLKNILEEKAAKNSKNARGVIKSLR
;
A
#
# COMPACT_ATOMS: atom_id res chain seq x y z
N MET A 1 -1.27 15.88 -29.66
CA MET A 1 -1.67 14.57 -29.10
C MET A 1 -0.54 14.14 -28.18
N GLN A 2 -0.69 14.36 -26.86
CA GLN A 2 0.40 14.12 -25.90
C GLN A 2 0.62 12.61 -25.75
N CYS A 3 1.83 12.17 -26.10
CA CYS A 3 2.38 10.90 -25.64
C CYS A 3 2.35 10.93 -24.10
N VAL A 4 1.47 10.15 -23.49
CA VAL A 4 1.47 9.96 -22.05
C VAL A 4 2.71 9.13 -21.74
N ASP A 5 3.71 9.72 -21.09
CA ASP A 5 4.92 9.01 -20.67
C ASP A 5 4.56 7.95 -19.64
N ILE A 6 4.45 6.70 -20.11
CA ILE A 6 4.06 5.56 -19.29
C ILE A 6 5.08 5.26 -18.20
N LEU A 7 6.36 5.61 -18.38
CA LEU A 7 7.40 5.43 -17.36
C LEU A 7 7.21 6.44 -16.24
N ALA A 8 6.93 7.70 -16.57
CA ALA A 8 6.58 8.72 -15.58
C ALA A 8 5.33 8.34 -14.77
N LEU A 9 4.29 7.83 -15.43
CA LEU A 9 3.08 7.34 -14.74
C LEU A 9 3.37 6.19 -13.80
N LYS A 10 4.16 5.20 -14.24
CA LYS A 10 4.57 4.08 -13.38
C LYS A 10 5.36 4.57 -12.16
N SER A 11 6.29 5.51 -12.36
CA SER A 11 7.08 6.09 -11.27
C SER A 11 6.20 6.82 -10.26
N GLU A 12 5.24 7.61 -10.75
CA GLU A 12 4.29 8.33 -9.89
C GLU A 12 3.41 7.38 -9.11
N PHE A 13 2.88 6.33 -9.75
CA PHE A 13 2.12 5.28 -9.08
C PHE A 13 2.93 4.64 -7.93
N MET A 14 4.18 4.26 -8.20
CA MET A 14 5.06 3.68 -7.19
C MET A 14 5.37 4.66 -6.06
N ARG A 15 5.53 5.96 -6.37
CA ARG A 15 5.72 7.01 -5.37
C ARG A 15 4.50 7.13 -4.45
N VAL A 16 3.29 7.06 -5.00
CA VAL A 16 2.06 7.02 -4.19
C VAL A 16 2.05 5.77 -3.33
N LEU A 17 2.50 4.60 -3.78
CA LEU A 17 2.50 3.40 -2.94
C LEU A 17 3.60 3.40 -1.86
N ALA A 18 4.77 3.98 -2.15
CA ALA A 18 6.01 3.89 -1.35
C ALA A 18 5.96 4.61 0.02
N HIS A 19 5.12 4.13 0.94
CA HIS A 19 5.12 4.52 2.34
C HIS A 19 4.61 3.35 3.19
N PRO A 20 5.21 3.08 4.36
CA PRO A 20 4.89 1.90 5.17
C PRO A 20 3.39 1.76 5.50
N ILE A 21 2.76 2.84 5.95
CA ILE A 21 1.33 2.81 6.29
C ILE A 21 0.46 2.54 5.06
N ARG A 22 0.86 3.03 3.88
CA ARG A 22 0.07 2.86 2.65
C ARG A 22 0.16 1.43 2.12
N ILE A 23 1.35 0.84 2.18
CA ILE A 23 1.55 -0.59 1.90
C ILE A 23 0.70 -1.41 2.89
N GLY A 24 0.80 -1.12 4.18
CA GLY A 24 -0.01 -1.81 5.21
C GLY A 24 -1.52 -1.69 4.97
N ILE A 25 -2.03 -0.54 4.56
CA ILE A 25 -3.45 -0.36 4.19
C ILE A 25 -3.84 -1.30 3.05
N VAL A 26 -3.02 -1.41 2.00
CA VAL A 26 -3.30 -2.29 0.85
C VAL A 26 -3.26 -3.77 1.29
N GLU A 27 -2.31 -4.14 2.14
CA GLU A 27 -2.18 -5.51 2.66
C GLU A 27 -3.37 -5.91 3.54
N VAL A 28 -3.83 -5.03 4.46
CA VAL A 28 -4.98 -5.35 5.33
C VAL A 28 -6.29 -5.39 4.54
N LEU A 29 -6.45 -4.53 3.53
CA LEU A 29 -7.63 -4.55 2.67
C LEU A 29 -7.68 -5.86 1.86
N GLY A 30 -6.56 -6.27 1.25
CA GLY A 30 -6.51 -7.46 0.40
C GLY A 30 -7.64 -7.45 -0.64
N ASP A 31 -8.46 -8.49 -0.65
CA ASP A 31 -9.63 -8.63 -1.53
C ASP A 31 -10.95 -8.16 -0.89
N LYS A 32 -10.90 -7.54 0.29
CA LYS A 32 -12.08 -7.13 1.08
C LYS A 32 -12.26 -5.61 1.04
N LYS A 33 -13.47 -5.17 1.39
CA LYS A 33 -13.75 -3.76 1.69
C LYS A 33 -13.84 -3.55 3.20
N MET A 34 -13.26 -2.45 3.69
CA MET A 34 -13.25 -2.10 5.11
C MET A 34 -13.54 -0.62 5.31
N SER A 35 -14.17 -0.28 6.42
CA SER A 35 -14.34 1.07 6.91
C SER A 35 -13.02 1.64 7.44
N VAL A 36 -12.97 2.96 7.62
CA VAL A 36 -11.79 3.62 8.20
C VAL A 36 -11.48 3.08 9.60
N GLY A 37 -12.51 2.81 10.42
CA GLY A 37 -12.35 2.29 11.79
C GLY A 37 -11.68 0.92 11.82
N GLU A 38 -12.16 -0.02 11.01
CA GLU A 38 -11.58 -1.36 10.89
C GLU A 38 -10.10 -1.30 10.46
N ILE A 39 -9.75 -0.42 9.53
CA ILE A 39 -8.36 -0.21 9.09
C ILE A 39 -7.49 0.36 10.22
N CYS A 40 -8.03 1.29 11.02
CA CYS A 40 -7.32 1.87 12.17
C CYS A 40 -7.01 0.82 13.24
N GLU A 41 -7.98 -0.05 13.53
CA GLU A 41 -7.83 -1.14 14.49
C GLU A 41 -6.75 -2.14 14.03
N LEU A 42 -6.80 -2.59 12.78
CA LEU A 42 -5.84 -3.56 12.24
C LEU A 42 -4.41 -3.02 12.17
N LEU A 43 -4.23 -1.74 11.87
CA LEU A 43 -2.90 -1.13 11.76
C LEU A 43 -2.42 -0.48 13.06
N ASN A 44 -3.26 -0.44 14.09
CA ASN A 44 -3.03 0.26 15.35
C ASN A 44 -2.53 1.71 15.11
N LYS A 45 -3.33 2.49 14.36
CA LYS A 45 -3.05 3.88 14.01
C LYS A 45 -4.25 4.78 14.22
N GLU A 46 -3.98 6.04 14.52
CA GLU A 46 -4.97 7.09 14.65
C GLU A 46 -5.76 7.33 13.36
N GLN A 47 -7.06 7.62 13.51
CA GLN A 47 -7.99 7.84 12.41
C GLN A 47 -7.56 9.00 11.49
N ALA A 48 -7.02 10.09 12.03
CA ALA A 48 -6.52 11.21 11.23
C ALA A 48 -5.37 10.77 10.30
N THR A 49 -4.47 9.92 10.79
CA THR A 49 -3.35 9.38 10.03
C THR A 49 -3.84 8.46 8.91
N ILE A 50 -4.71 7.49 9.24
CA ILE A 50 -5.27 6.56 8.25
C ILE A 50 -6.09 7.32 7.20
N SER A 51 -6.95 8.26 7.60
CA SER A 51 -7.77 9.05 6.67
C SER A 51 -6.91 9.84 5.67
N LYS A 52 -5.80 10.43 6.13
CA LYS A 52 -4.85 11.12 5.25
C LYS A 52 -4.24 10.16 4.22
N HIS A 53 -3.83 8.97 4.65
CA HIS A 53 -3.25 7.97 3.75
C HIS A 53 -4.28 7.38 2.77
N LEU A 54 -5.51 7.14 3.21
CA LEU A 54 -6.62 6.72 2.34
C LEU A 54 -6.91 7.76 1.25
N GLY A 55 -6.90 9.05 1.60
CA GLY A 55 -7.04 10.13 0.62
C GLY A 55 -5.94 10.12 -0.44
N VAL A 56 -4.68 9.98 -0.02
CA VAL A 56 -3.53 9.88 -0.95
C VAL A 56 -3.66 8.68 -1.88
N LEU A 57 -4.00 7.51 -1.34
CA LEU A 57 -4.14 6.28 -2.13
C LEU A 57 -5.32 6.32 -3.09
N LYS A 58 -6.46 6.88 -2.65
CA LYS A 58 -7.65 7.08 -3.49
C LYS A 58 -7.35 8.06 -4.64
N ASN A 59 -6.73 9.19 -4.34
CA ASN A 59 -6.39 10.19 -5.35
C ASN A 59 -5.35 9.66 -6.36
N GLY A 60 -4.47 8.74 -5.93
CA GLY A 60 -3.53 8.05 -6.81
C GLY A 60 -4.10 6.82 -7.53
N GLY A 61 -5.42 6.55 -7.44
CA GLY A 61 -6.08 5.45 -8.15
C GLY A 61 -5.75 4.05 -7.62
N ILE A 62 -5.17 3.92 -6.43
CA ILE A 62 -4.85 2.62 -5.82
C ILE A 62 -6.07 2.04 -5.08
N LEU A 63 -6.88 2.91 -4.48
CA LEU A 63 -8.09 2.54 -3.76
C LEU A 63 -9.32 3.17 -4.39
N LYS A 64 -10.45 2.48 -4.24
CA LYS A 64 -11.79 3.04 -4.45
C LYS A 64 -12.54 3.09 -3.13
N SER A 65 -13.56 3.94 -3.08
CA SER A 65 -14.44 4.07 -1.91
C SER A 65 -15.90 3.96 -2.30
N GLU A 66 -16.69 3.27 -1.49
CA GLU A 66 -18.13 3.12 -1.63
C GLU A 66 -18.81 3.60 -0.34
N LYS A 67 -19.88 4.40 -0.47
CA LYS A 67 -20.68 4.82 0.68
C LYS A 67 -21.81 3.82 0.87
N SER A 68 -21.94 3.27 2.08
CA SER A 68 -23.04 2.39 2.48
C SER A 68 -23.65 2.91 3.78
N GLY A 69 -24.83 3.52 3.67
CA GLY A 69 -25.47 4.24 4.77
C GLY A 69 -24.64 5.44 5.23
N LEU A 70 -24.30 5.47 6.52
CA LEU A 70 -23.46 6.51 7.12
C LEU A 70 -21.96 6.24 6.99
N ASN A 71 -21.58 5.02 6.59
CA ASN A 71 -20.20 4.57 6.56
C ASN A 71 -19.60 4.64 5.15
N VAL A 72 -18.30 4.89 5.07
CA VAL A 72 -17.51 4.82 3.84
C VAL A 72 -16.57 3.63 3.94
N PHE A 73 -16.63 2.77 2.94
CA PHE A 73 -15.79 1.58 2.82
C PHE A 73 -14.77 1.79 1.71
N TYR A 74 -13.55 1.33 1.94
CA TYR A 74 -12.44 1.35 0.99
C TYR A 74 -12.13 -0.06 0.52
N SER A 75 -11.72 -0.21 -0.73
CA SER A 75 -11.21 -1.45 -1.29
C SER A 75 -10.10 -1.16 -2.29
N VAL A 76 -9.22 -2.14 -2.51
CA VAL A 76 -8.17 -2.03 -3.51
C VAL A 76 -8.79 -2.02 -4.90
N ASP A 77 -8.42 -1.04 -5.73
CA ASP A 77 -8.97 -0.94 -7.09
C ASP A 77 -8.18 -1.76 -8.13
N ILE A 78 -7.03 -2.28 -7.71
CA ILE A 78 -6.09 -3.03 -8.55
C ILE A 78 -6.00 -4.47 -8.04
N CYS A 79 -6.66 -5.38 -8.74
CA CYS A 79 -6.81 -6.78 -8.32
C CYS A 79 -5.49 -7.53 -8.09
N CYS A 80 -4.43 -7.18 -8.82
CA CYS A 80 -3.14 -7.87 -8.71
C CYS A 80 -2.21 -7.27 -7.65
N LEU A 81 -2.52 -6.10 -7.08
CA LEU A 81 -1.61 -5.38 -6.21
C LEU A 81 -1.34 -6.10 -4.88
N PRO A 82 -2.33 -6.67 -4.16
CA PRO A 82 -2.06 -7.42 -2.94
C PRO A 82 -1.15 -8.63 -3.20
N ASN A 83 -1.41 -9.39 -4.25
CA ASN A 83 -0.58 -10.53 -4.65
C ASN A 83 0.84 -10.13 -5.05
N PHE A 84 0.99 -8.98 -5.72
CA PHE A 84 2.29 -8.41 -6.05
C PHE A 84 3.09 -8.05 -4.79
N LEU A 85 2.45 -7.42 -3.79
CA LEU A 85 3.10 -7.07 -2.53
C LEU A 85 3.52 -8.31 -1.73
N GLU A 86 2.68 -9.35 -1.70
CA GLU A 86 3.04 -10.62 -1.05
C GLU A 86 4.23 -11.30 -1.78
N CYS A 87 4.22 -11.31 -3.12
CA CYS A 87 5.35 -11.81 -3.90
C CYS A 87 6.65 -11.02 -3.61
N LEU A 88 6.56 -9.70 -3.55
CA LEU A 88 7.70 -8.84 -3.23
C LEU A 88 8.24 -9.13 -1.84
N LYS A 89 7.38 -9.27 -0.83
CA LYS A 89 7.75 -9.65 0.53
C LYS A 89 8.53 -10.97 0.55
N ASN A 90 8.02 -12.02 -0.09
CA ASN A 90 8.70 -13.32 -0.17
C ASN A 90 10.10 -13.20 -0.78
N ILE A 91 10.26 -12.43 -1.87
CA ILE A 91 11.57 -12.18 -2.48
C ILE A 91 12.52 -11.44 -1.53
N LEU A 92 12.02 -10.45 -0.80
CA LEU A 92 12.83 -9.67 0.15
C LEU A 92 13.25 -10.50 1.36
N GLU A 93 12.37 -11.35 1.89
CA GLU A 93 12.66 -12.28 2.97
C GLU A 93 13.68 -13.33 2.55
N GLU A 94 13.53 -13.92 1.35
CA GLU A 94 14.53 -14.84 0.80
C GLU A 94 15.89 -14.18 0.65
N LYS A 95 15.93 -12.94 0.12
CA LYS A 95 17.18 -12.18 0.00
C LYS A 95 17.76 -11.88 1.37
N ALA A 96 16.95 -11.53 2.37
CA ALA A 96 17.40 -11.31 3.74
C ALA A 96 17.99 -12.59 4.37
N ALA A 97 17.37 -13.75 4.14
CA ALA A 97 17.84 -15.06 4.63
C ALA A 97 19.12 -15.55 3.92
N LYS A 98 19.29 -15.22 2.63
CA LYS A 98 20.54 -15.45 1.88
C LYS A 98 21.64 -14.48 2.32
N ASN A 99 21.27 -13.25 2.66
CA ASN A 99 22.19 -12.21 3.16
C ASN A 99 22.55 -12.39 4.64
N SER A 100 21.81 -13.15 5.46
CA SER A 100 22.31 -13.54 6.80
C SER A 100 23.45 -14.56 6.72
N LYS A 101 23.63 -15.23 5.57
CA LYS A 101 24.88 -15.96 5.23
C LYS A 101 25.98 -15.07 4.62
N ASN A 102 25.62 -13.88 4.12
CA ASN A 102 26.52 -12.86 3.56
C ASN A 102 26.22 -11.49 4.21
N ALA A 103 26.49 -11.37 5.51
CA ALA A 103 26.04 -10.23 6.31
C ALA A 103 26.67 -8.90 5.85
N ARG A 104 25.84 -7.97 5.34
CA ARG A 104 25.78 -6.53 5.70
C ARG A 104 24.97 -5.70 4.69
N GLY A 105 23.83 -5.20 5.15
CA GLY A 105 23.31 -3.89 4.74
C GLY A 105 22.23 -3.88 3.66
N VAL A 106 20.95 -3.86 4.07
CA VAL A 106 19.91 -3.19 3.25
C VAL A 106 18.91 -2.40 4.12
N ILE A 107 18.69 -2.73 5.40
CA ILE A 107 17.71 -2.01 6.23
C ILE A 107 18.42 -1.20 7.32
N LYS A 108 19.04 -0.09 6.92
CA LYS A 108 19.55 0.94 7.84
C LYS A 108 19.42 2.33 7.21
N SER A 109 18.19 2.77 6.91
CA SER A 109 17.94 4.14 6.41
C SER A 109 16.52 4.68 6.64
N LEU A 110 15.70 4.08 7.50
CA LEU A 110 14.38 4.64 7.83
C LEU A 110 14.29 4.87 9.34
N ARG A 111 14.99 5.90 9.80
CA ARG A 111 14.67 6.66 11.01
C ARG A 111 14.22 8.04 10.58
#